data_AF-A0ABD3ST34-F1
#
_entry.id   AF-A0ABD3ST34-F1
#
_cell.length_a   1.000
_cell.length_b   1.000
_cell.length_c   1.000
_cell.angle_alpha   90.00
_cell.angle_beta   90.00
_cell.angle_gamma   90.00
#
_symmetry.space_group_name_H-M   'P 1'
#
loop_
_entity.id
_entity.type
_entity.pdbx_description
1 polymer ?
#
loop_
_entity_poly.entity_id
_entity_poly.type
_entity_poly.pdbx_seq_one_letter_code
_entity_poly.pdbx_strand_id
1 'polypeptide(L)'
;MDAAAALQSLTPEQKQAVMAQAQQQANQQIMSAMIESMTASCFDKCAGVSGDRLDSKEQGCLANCQDRFLDVRKAVQDSLEKRQG
;
A
#
# COMPACT_ATOMS: atom_id res chain seq x y z
N MET A 1 23.21 10.80 -9.74
CA MET A 1 22.98 11.41 -11.07
C MET A 1 21.59 12.02 -11.02
N ASP A 2 21.47 13.31 -11.33
CA ASP A 2 20.29 14.12 -11.03
C ASP A 2 19.14 13.83 -12.03
N ALA A 3 18.11 13.10 -11.57
CA ALA A 3 16.95 12.76 -12.38
C ALA A 3 16.17 14.01 -12.85
N ALA A 4 16.25 15.12 -12.11
CA ALA A 4 15.62 16.38 -12.49
C ALA A 4 16.36 17.03 -13.68
N ALA A 5 17.69 16.89 -13.76
CA ALA A 5 18.46 17.35 -14.91
C ALA A 5 18.15 16.53 -16.18
N ALA A 6 18.01 15.20 -16.05
CA ALA A 6 17.65 14.31 -17.16
C ALA A 6 16.25 14.58 -17.73
N LEU A 7 15.30 14.99 -16.87
CA LEU A 7 13.96 15.39 -17.29
C LEU A 7 13.98 16.63 -18.19
N GLN A 8 14.86 17.60 -17.97
CA GLN A 8 14.86 18.86 -18.70
C GLN A 8 15.16 18.68 -20.20
N SER A 9 15.99 17.70 -20.56
CA SER A 9 16.39 17.40 -21.95
C SER A 9 15.36 16.59 -22.77
N LEU A 10 14.24 16.18 -22.18
CA LEU A 10 13.23 15.36 -22.84
C LEU A 10 12.18 16.19 -23.61
N THR A 11 11.61 15.62 -24.68
CA THR A 11 10.43 16.20 -25.35
C THR A 11 9.21 16.21 -24.41
N PRO A 12 8.18 17.04 -24.68
CA PRO A 12 6.95 17.03 -23.88
C PRO A 12 6.32 15.64 -23.75
N GLU A 13 6.31 14.86 -24.82
CA GLU A 13 5.75 13.50 -24.85
C GLU A 13 6.58 12.53 -23.99
N GLN A 14 7.91 12.63 -24.09
CA GLN A 14 8.82 11.83 -23.25
C GLN A 14 8.70 12.20 -21.78
N LYS A 15 8.58 13.49 -21.44
CA LYS A 15 8.34 13.96 -20.07
C LYS A 15 7.04 13.37 -19.53
N GLN A 16 5.97 13.41 -20.32
CA GLN A 16 4.68 12.87 -19.91
C GLN A 16 4.73 11.35 -19.68
N ALA A 17 5.42 10.61 -20.56
CA ALA A 17 5.62 9.17 -20.40
C ALA A 17 6.40 8.84 -19.12
N VAL A 18 7.48 9.58 -18.83
CA VAL A 18 8.28 9.40 -17.61
C VAL A 18 7.46 9.73 -16.36
N MET A 19 6.67 10.80 -16.37
CA MET A 19 5.80 11.15 -15.24
C MET A 19 4.71 10.10 -14.99
N ALA A 20 4.10 9.56 -16.04
CA ALA A 20 3.13 8.48 -15.93
C ALA A 20 3.75 7.21 -15.33
N GLN A 21 4.97 6.85 -15.79
CA GLN A 21 5.71 5.72 -15.24
C GLN A 21 6.09 5.95 -13.77
N ALA A 22 6.54 7.15 -13.41
CA ALA A 22 6.87 7.50 -12.03
C ALA A 22 5.64 7.41 -11.12
N GLN A 23 4.48 7.90 -11.58
CA GLN A 23 3.22 7.76 -10.83
C GLN A 23 2.83 6.29 -10.63
N GLN A 24 2.97 5.46 -11.67
CA GLN A 24 2.68 4.04 -11.57
C GLN A 24 3.60 3.35 -10.56
N GLN A 25 4.90 3.65 -10.59
CA GLN A 25 5.88 3.12 -9.63
C GLN A 25 5.58 3.56 -8.20
N ALA A 26 5.26 4.84 -8.00
CA ALA A 26 4.87 5.37 -6.69
C ALA A 26 3.62 4.65 -6.15
N ASN A 27 2.60 4.45 -6.99
CA ASN A 27 1.39 3.72 -6.61
C ASN A 27 1.72 2.27 -6.23
N GLN A 28 2.59 1.59 -6.98
CA GLN A 28 3.02 0.24 -6.66
C GLN A 28 3.73 0.17 -5.30
N GLN A 29 4.65 1.10 -5.02
CA GLN A 29 5.35 1.17 -3.74
C GLN A 29 4.39 1.41 -2.56
N ILE A 30 3.43 2.32 -2.72
CA ILE A 30 2.40 2.59 -1.71
C ILE A 30 1.56 1.35 -1.43
N MET A 31 1.18 0.62 -2.48
CA MET A 31 0.42 -0.63 -2.35
C MET A 31 1.25 -1.74 -1.68
N SER A 32 2.52 -1.90 -2.04
CA SER A 32 3.41 -2.87 -1.40
C SER A 32 3.58 -2.58 0.09
N ALA A 33 3.86 -1.33 0.47
CA ALA A 33 4.00 -0.94 1.88
C ALA A 33 2.70 -1.15 2.69
N MET A 34 1.55 -0.93 2.05
CA MET A 34 0.24 -1.24 2.66
C MET A 34 0.10 -2.74 2.93
N ILE A 35 0.41 -3.57 1.92
CA ILE A 35 0.29 -5.03 2.03
C ILE A 35 1.22 -5.54 3.14
N GLU A 36 2.48 -5.08 3.17
CA GLU A 36 3.43 -5.46 4.22
C GLU A 36 2.93 -5.11 5.62
N SER A 37 2.42 -3.89 5.80
CA SER A 37 1.86 -3.44 7.09
C SER A 37 0.64 -4.25 7.50
N MET A 38 -0.25 -4.54 6.55
CA MET A 38 -1.45 -5.34 6.78
C MET A 38 -1.09 -6.78 7.13
N THR A 39 -0.16 -7.39 6.39
CA THR A 39 0.34 -8.74 6.63
C THR A 39 0.95 -8.85 8.02
N ALA A 40 1.84 -7.95 8.43
CA ALA A 40 2.43 -7.97 9.76
C ALA A 40 1.35 -7.85 10.86
N SER A 41 0.47 -6.85 10.75
CA SER A 41 -0.62 -6.62 11.71
C SER A 41 -1.57 -7.82 11.83
N CYS A 42 -1.93 -8.44 10.71
CA CYS A 42 -2.86 -9.57 10.72
C CYS A 42 -2.18 -10.88 11.13
N PHE A 43 -0.90 -11.07 10.80
CA PHE A 43 -0.13 -12.21 11.28
C PHE A 43 -0.05 -12.22 12.81
N ASP A 44 0.34 -11.09 13.42
CA ASP A 44 0.46 -10.95 14.88
C ASP A 44 -0.87 -11.19 15.62
N LYS A 45 -2.01 -10.93 14.95
CA LYS A 45 -3.34 -11.07 15.55
C LYS A 45 -3.99 -12.44 15.33
N CYS A 46 -3.73 -13.05 14.18
CA CYS A 46 -4.57 -14.12 13.66
C CYS A 46 -3.82 -15.40 13.29
N ALA A 47 -2.49 -15.41 13.25
CA ALA A 47 -1.70 -16.55 12.80
C ALA A 47 -0.73 -17.06 13.88
N GLY A 48 -0.12 -18.23 13.63
CA GLY A 48 0.94 -18.81 14.46
C GLY A 48 0.45 -19.84 15.48
N VAL A 49 -0.85 -20.18 15.46
CA VAL A 49 -1.44 -21.13 16.41
C VAL A 49 -1.42 -22.55 15.85
N SER A 50 -1.61 -22.70 14.53
CA SER A 50 -1.77 -24.03 13.89
C SER A 50 -0.50 -24.56 13.21
N GLY A 51 0.67 -23.96 13.44
CA GLY A 51 1.94 -24.40 12.87
C GLY A 51 2.20 -23.86 11.46
N ASP A 52 2.41 -24.75 10.49
CA ASP A 52 2.81 -24.42 9.10
C ASP A 52 1.62 -24.15 8.16
N ARG A 53 0.39 -24.23 8.67
CA ARG A 53 -0.85 -24.03 7.91
C ARG A 53 -1.80 -23.12 8.68
N LEU A 54 -2.67 -22.44 7.93
CA LEU A 54 -3.77 -21.69 8.50
C LEU A 54 -4.98 -22.60 8.65
N ASP A 55 -5.45 -22.80 9.88
CA ASP A 55 -6.71 -23.51 10.11
C ASP A 55 -7.92 -22.65 9.72
N SER A 56 -9.13 -23.23 9.74
CA SER A 56 -10.35 -22.50 9.36
C SER A 56 -10.63 -21.27 10.24
N LYS A 57 -10.18 -21.28 11.50
CA LYS A 57 -10.36 -20.17 12.44
C LYS A 57 -9.39 -19.04 12.14
N GLU A 58 -8.12 -19.35 11.86
CA GLU A 58 -7.10 -18.40 11.46
C GLU A 58 -7.46 -17.76 10.12
N GLN A 59 -7.93 -18.55 9.13
CA GLN A 59 -8.44 -18.03 7.86
C GLN A 59 -9.60 -17.04 8.07
N GLY A 60 -10.57 -17.40 8.92
CA GLY A 60 -11.67 -16.51 9.28
C GLY A 60 -11.22 -15.25 10.00
N CYS A 61 -10.23 -15.35 10.89
CA CYS A 61 -9.64 -14.19 11.57
C CYS A 61 -8.94 -13.26 10.58
N LEU A 62 -8.13 -13.80 9.66
CA LEU A 62 -7.42 -13.03 8.64
C LEU A 62 -8.38 -12.28 7.72
N ALA A 63 -9.46 -12.93 7.27
CA ALA A 63 -10.51 -12.29 6.46
C ALA A 63 -11.18 -11.12 7.22
N ASN A 64 -11.43 -11.25 8.52
CA ASN A 64 -11.94 -10.13 9.30
C ASN A 64 -10.88 -9.04 9.51
N CYS A 65 -9.61 -9.42 9.71
CA CYS A 65 -8.53 -8.49 9.94
C CYS A 65 -8.26 -7.61 8.72
N GLN A 66 -8.22 -8.18 7.51
CA GLN A 66 -8.00 -7.41 6.28
C GLN A 66 -9.10 -6.35 6.08
N ASP A 67 -10.37 -6.72 6.31
CA ASP A 67 -11.50 -5.83 6.12
C ASP A 67 -11.43 -4.66 7.11
N ARG A 68 -11.18 -4.96 8.39
CA ARG A 68 -11.01 -3.94 9.42
C ARG A 68 -9.79 -3.05 9.19
N PHE A 69 -8.69 -3.60 8.68
CA PHE A 69 -7.50 -2.83 8.36
C PHE A 69 -7.79 -1.78 7.28
N LEU A 70 -8.47 -2.19 6.19
CA LEU A 70 -8.85 -1.28 5.12
C LEU A 70 -9.88 -0.23 5.57
N ASP A 71 -10.88 -0.63 6.36
CA ASP A 71 -11.87 0.29 6.93
C ASP A 71 -11.21 1.39 7.77
N VAL A 72 -10.33 1.01 8.69
CA VAL A 72 -9.63 1.95 9.58
C VAL A 72 -8.67 2.83 8.78
N ARG A 73 -7.90 2.24 7.84
CA ARG A 73 -7.01 3.01 6.97
C ARG A 73 -7.78 4.08 6.19
N LYS A 74 -8.93 3.74 5.62
CA LYS A 74 -9.79 4.69 4.91
C LYS A 74 -10.28 5.80 5.85
N ALA A 75 -10.77 5.46 7.04
CA ALA A 75 -11.23 6.45 8.00
C ALA A 75 -10.12 7.44 8.42
N VAL A 76 -8.89 6.94 8.60
CA VAL A 76 -7.71 7.77 8.88
C VAL A 76 -7.39 8.68 7.69
N GLN A 77 -7.38 8.14 6.46
CA GLN A 77 -7.13 8.92 5.25
C GLN A 77 -8.16 10.06 5.11
N ASP A 78 -9.45 9.74 5.18
CA ASP A 78 -10.53 10.72 5.09
C ASP A 78 -10.40 11.80 6.19
N SER A 79 -9.91 11.42 7.38
CA SER A 79 -9.67 12.36 8.49
C SER A 79 -8.46 13.26 8.27
N LEU A 80 -7.43 12.79 7.58
CA LEU A 80 -6.24 13.59 7.23
C LEU A 80 -6.56 14.59 6.13
N GLU A 81 -7.29 14.17 5.09
CA GLU A 81 -7.73 15.05 4.00
C GLU A 81 -8.55 16.23 4.54
N LYS A 82 -9.48 15.97 5.47
CA LYS A 82 -10.28 17.01 6.15
C LYS A 82 -9.48 18.00 7.00
N ARG A 83 -8.25 17.66 7.40
CA ARG A 83 -7.39 18.56 8.19
C ARG A 83 -6.50 19.45 7.31
N GLN A 84 -6.30 19.05 6.05
CA GLN A 84 -5.43 19.74 5.09
C GLN A 84 -6.22 20.68 4.16
N GLY A 85 -7.55 20.54 4.13
CA GLY A 85 -8.47 21.51 3.51
C GLY A 85 -9.11 22.42 4.54
#